data_AF-A0A5N3CWQ6-F1
#
_entry.id   AF-A0A5N3CWQ6-F1
#
_cell.length_a   1.000
_cell.length_b   1.000
_cell.length_c   1.000
_cell.angle_alpha   90.00
_cell.angle_beta   90.00
_cell.angle_gamma   90.00
#
_symmetry.space_group_name_H-M   'P 1'
#
loop_
_entity.id
_entity.type
_entity.pdbx_description
1 polymer ?
#
loop_
_entity_poly.entity_id
_entity_poly.type
_entity_poly.pdbx_seq_one_letter_code
_entity_poly.pdbx_strand_id
1 'polypeptide(L)'
;MLRECDYSQALLEQVNQAISDKTPLVIQGSNSKAFLGRPVTGQTLDVRCHRGIVNYDPTELVITARAGTPLVAIEAALESAGQMLPCEPPHYGEEATWGGMVACG
;
A
#
# COMPACT_ATOMS: atom_id res chain seq x y z
N MET A 1 12.65 5.70 11.73
CA MET A 1 12.49 5.88 10.28
C MET A 1 12.47 4.49 9.65
N LEU A 2 11.32 4.03 9.14
CA LEU A 2 11.23 2.72 8.47
C LEU A 2 12.02 2.79 7.16
N ARG A 3 12.87 1.79 6.90
CA ARG A 3 13.70 1.73 5.69
C ARG A 3 12.83 1.57 4.46
N GLU A 4 13.16 2.29 3.38
CA GLU A 4 12.55 2.07 2.07
C GLU A 4 13.00 0.74 1.50
N CYS A 5 12.04 0.00 0.94
CA CYS A 5 12.24 -1.36 0.48
C CYS A 5 11.52 -1.58 -0.84
N ASP A 6 12.30 -1.85 -1.88
CA ASP A 6 11.78 -2.37 -3.13
C ASP A 6 11.66 -3.89 -3.07
N TYR A 7 10.45 -4.39 -3.25
CA TYR A 7 10.10 -5.82 -3.21
C TYR A 7 9.43 -6.23 -4.52
N SER A 8 9.53 -5.41 -5.56
CA SER A 8 8.87 -5.62 -6.85
C SER A 8 9.21 -6.98 -7.44
N GLN A 9 10.49 -7.38 -7.38
CA GLN A 9 10.93 -8.67 -7.90
C GLN A 9 10.29 -9.85 -7.15
N ALA A 10 10.34 -9.84 -5.81
CA ALA A 10 9.76 -10.93 -5.00
C ALA A 10 8.23 -11.01 -5.16
N LEU A 11 7.55 -9.86 -5.23
CA LEU A 11 6.10 -9.82 -5.48
C LEU A 11 5.76 -10.34 -6.88
N LEU A 12 6.55 -9.98 -7.89
CA LEU A 12 6.39 -10.46 -9.26
C LEU A 12 6.61 -11.97 -9.36
N GLU A 13 7.63 -12.50 -8.70
CA GLU A 13 7.88 -13.95 -8.60
C GLU A 13 6.70 -14.68 -7.96
N GLN A 14 6.16 -14.16 -6.85
CA GLN A 14 4.99 -14.76 -6.18
C GLN A 14 3.73 -14.72 -7.06
N VAL A 15 3.49 -13.62 -7.77
CA VAL A 15 2.36 -13.51 -8.71
C VAL A 15 2.51 -14.48 -9.88
N ASN A 16 3.71 -14.59 -10.47
CA ASN A 16 3.96 -15.53 -11.55
C ASN A 16 3.78 -16.99 -11.11
N GLN A 17 4.23 -17.33 -9.90
CA GLN A 17 4.02 -18.66 -9.34
C GLN A 17 2.52 -18.95 -9.15
N ALA A 18 1.75 -18.01 -8.60
CA ALA A 18 0.31 -18.17 -8.42
C ALA A 18 -0.43 -18.33 -9.76
N ILE A 19 0.00 -17.62 -10.82
CA ILE A 19 -0.54 -17.79 -12.17
C ILE A 19 -0.26 -19.21 -12.70
N SER A 20 0.98 -19.68 -12.57
CA SER A 20 1.38 -21.04 -12.97
C SER A 20 0.52 -22.10 -12.27
N ASP A 21 0.31 -21.93 -10.97
CA ASP A 21 -0.39 -22.89 -10.12
C ASP A 21 -1.91 -22.73 -10.15
N LYS A 22 -2.42 -21.69 -10.83
CA LYS A 22 -3.83 -21.27 -10.84
C LYS A 22 -4.38 -21.03 -9.43
N THR A 23 -3.53 -20.50 -8.55
CA THR A 23 -3.85 -20.19 -7.16
C THR A 23 -4.41 -18.77 -7.06
N PRO A 24 -5.65 -18.59 -6.55
CA PRO A 24 -6.18 -17.26 -6.27
C PRO A 24 -5.32 -16.52 -5.24
N LEU A 25 -5.11 -15.22 -5.42
CA LEU A 25 -4.38 -14.38 -4.47
C LEU A 25 -5.31 -13.43 -3.72
N VAL A 26 -5.03 -13.23 -2.43
CA VAL A 26 -5.58 -12.16 -1.61
C VAL A 26 -4.50 -11.09 -1.45
N ILE A 27 -4.62 -10.01 -2.21
CA ILE A 27 -3.68 -8.87 -2.13
C ILE A 27 -3.97 -8.10 -0.86
N GLN A 28 -2.96 -7.97 0.01
CA GLN A 28 -3.19 -7.48 1.36
C GLN A 28 -2.10 -6.48 1.80
N GLY A 29 -2.52 -5.31 2.26
CA GLY A 29 -1.70 -4.43 3.09
C GLY A 29 -1.77 -4.86 4.56
N SER A 30 -2.21 -3.97 5.45
CA SER A 30 -2.44 -4.28 6.88
C SER A 30 -3.70 -5.10 7.16
N ASN A 31 -4.52 -5.37 6.15
CA ASN A 31 -5.79 -6.09 6.29
C ASN A 31 -6.84 -5.38 7.16
N SER A 32 -6.65 -4.10 7.50
CA SER A 32 -7.57 -3.40 8.40
C SER A 32 -9.00 -3.28 7.91
N LYS A 33 -9.20 -3.44 6.59
CA LYS A 33 -10.48 -3.29 5.90
C LYS A 33 -11.03 -4.63 5.39
N ALA A 34 -10.54 -5.77 5.89
CA ALA A 34 -10.96 -7.10 5.46
C ALA A 34 -12.47 -7.36 5.61
N PHE A 35 -13.15 -6.60 6.48
CA PHE A 35 -14.59 -6.66 6.70
C PHE A 35 -15.40 -5.93 5.62
N LEU A 36 -14.77 -5.13 4.76
CA LEU A 36 -15.42 -4.45 3.64
C LEU A 36 -15.50 -5.39 2.43
N GLY A 37 -16.66 -5.46 1.79
CA GLY A 37 -16.87 -6.24 0.58
C GLY A 37 -17.22 -7.70 0.84
N ARG A 38 -16.89 -8.57 -0.12
CA ARG A 38 -17.21 -10.01 -0.07
C ARG A 38 -16.06 -10.79 0.57
N PRO A 39 -16.34 -11.91 1.27
CA PRO A 39 -15.30 -12.84 1.68
C PRO A 39 -14.47 -13.30 0.47
N VAL A 40 -13.15 -13.29 0.63
CA VAL A 40 -12.20 -13.73 -0.40
C VAL A 40 -11.38 -14.90 0.14
N THR A 41 -11.18 -15.92 -0.68
CA THR A 41 -10.33 -17.08 -0.36
C THR A 41 -9.19 -17.14 -1.36
N GLY A 42 -7.96 -17.30 -0.87
CA GLY A 42 -6.77 -17.37 -1.68
C GLY A 42 -5.51 -17.34 -0.82
N GLN A 43 -4.35 -17.44 -1.47
CA GLN A 43 -3.06 -17.26 -0.83
C GLN A 43 -2.79 -15.76 -0.65
N THR A 44 -2.35 -15.35 0.55
CA THR A 44 -2.03 -13.95 0.82
C THR A 44 -0.79 -13.49 0.02
N LEU A 45 -0.94 -12.37 -0.68
CA LEU A 45 0.16 -11.57 -1.24
C LEU A 45 0.30 -10.32 -0.36
N ASP A 46 1.20 -10.38 0.63
CA ASP A 46 1.45 -9.28 1.57
C ASP A 46 2.34 -8.22 0.91
N VAL A 47 1.79 -7.03 0.68
CA VAL A 47 2.50 -5.92 0.03
C VAL A 47 3.19 -4.98 1.02
N ARG A 48 3.06 -5.18 2.34
CA ARG A 48 3.62 -4.27 3.37
C ARG A 48 5.13 -4.13 3.28
N CYS A 49 5.86 -5.13 2.79
CA CYS A 49 7.31 -5.06 2.63
C CYS A 49 7.73 -4.11 1.49
N HIS A 50 6.86 -3.88 0.50
CA HIS A 50 7.08 -2.95 -0.59
C HIS A 50 6.67 -1.53 -0.16
N ARG A 51 7.57 -0.80 0.49
CA ARG A 51 7.28 0.48 1.17
C ARG A 51 8.33 1.56 0.90
N GLY A 52 7.91 2.82 0.97
CA GLY A 52 8.74 4.00 0.77
C GLY A 52 8.17 4.94 -0.29
N ILE A 53 8.51 6.22 -0.19
CA ILE A 53 8.16 7.24 -1.18
C ILE A 53 9.20 7.18 -2.29
N VAL A 54 8.78 6.87 -3.50
CA VAL A 54 9.68 6.75 -4.66
C VAL A 54 10.06 8.12 -5.20
N ASN A 55 9.08 9.03 -5.26
CA ASN A 55 9.27 10.41 -5.69
C ASN A 55 8.23 11.31 -5.02
N TYR A 56 8.62 12.52 -4.66
CA TYR A 56 7.69 13.55 -4.19
C TYR A 56 8.11 14.91 -4.74
N ASP A 57 7.28 15.48 -5.60
CA ASP A 57 7.40 16.84 -6.12
C ASP A 57 6.29 17.70 -5.51
N PRO A 58 6.61 18.52 -4.49
CA PRO A 58 5.60 19.34 -3.81
C PRO A 58 5.12 20.52 -4.68
N THR A 59 5.88 20.96 -5.69
CA THR A 59 5.46 22.04 -6.59
C THR A 59 4.40 21.56 -7.57
N GLU A 60 4.59 20.35 -8.10
CA GLU A 60 3.63 19.71 -9.01
C GLU A 60 2.47 19.00 -8.28
N LEU A 61 2.51 18.95 -6.94
CA LEU A 61 1.55 18.20 -6.10
C LEU A 61 1.48 16.70 -6.46
N VAL A 62 2.65 16.13 -6.81
CA VAL A 62 2.75 14.74 -7.24
C VAL A 62 3.58 13.94 -6.24
N ILE A 63 2.99 12.87 -5.71
CA ILE A 63 3.67 11.88 -4.88
C ILE A 63 3.53 10.49 -5.51
N THR A 64 4.64 9.77 -5.58
CA THR A 64 4.69 8.36 -5.96
C THR A 64 5.20 7.57 -4.78
N ALA A 65 4.42 6.62 -4.29
CA ALA A 65 4.79 5.78 -3.16
C ALA A 65 4.45 4.32 -3.42
N ARG A 66 5.21 3.43 -2.80
CA ARG A 66 4.99 1.99 -2.88
C ARG A 66 3.73 1.61 -2.08
N ALA A 67 3.00 0.60 -2.54
CA ALA A 67 1.68 0.23 -2.00
C ALA A 67 1.69 -0.11 -0.49
N GLY A 68 2.77 -0.71 0.01
CA GLY A 68 2.94 -1.05 1.43
C GLY A 68 3.39 0.10 2.32
N THR A 69 3.54 1.32 1.78
CA THR A 69 3.94 2.50 2.57
C THR A 69 2.87 2.81 3.60
N PRO A 70 3.21 2.94 4.90
CA PRO A 70 2.26 3.36 5.91
C PRO A 70 1.65 4.71 5.55
N LEU A 71 0.34 4.84 5.66
CA LEU A 71 -0.40 6.06 5.33
C LEU A 71 0.07 7.23 6.20
N VAL A 72 0.33 6.98 7.48
CA VAL A 72 0.91 7.95 8.42
C VAL A 72 2.27 8.50 7.97
N ALA A 73 3.06 7.72 7.23
CA ALA A 73 4.34 8.17 6.70
C ALA A 73 4.16 9.08 5.47
N ILE A 74 3.10 8.85 4.68
CA ILE A 74 2.71 9.72 3.56
C ILE A 74 2.21 11.06 4.11
N GLU A 75 1.31 11.01 5.09
CA GLU A 75 0.73 12.21 5.73
C GLU A 75 1.83 13.08 6.36
N ALA A 76 2.77 12.48 7.09
CA ALA A 76 3.90 13.21 7.65
C ALA A 76 4.79 13.87 6.58
N ALA A 77 4.99 13.22 5.42
CA ALA A 77 5.75 13.79 4.32
C ALA A 77 5.02 15.00 3.69
N LEU A 78 3.71 14.89 3.48
CA LEU A 78 2.88 15.99 2.98
C LEU A 78 2.82 17.14 3.98
N GLU A 79 2.62 16.85 5.26
CA GLU A 79 2.57 17.85 6.33
C GLU A 79 3.87 18.65 6.43
N SER A 80 5.02 17.99 6.21
CA SER A 80 6.32 18.67 6.19
C SER A 80 6.45 19.73 5.08
N ALA A 81 5.65 19.63 4.02
CA ALA A 81 5.54 20.60 2.93
C ALA A 81 4.31 21.52 3.07
N GLY A 82 3.57 21.45 4.19
CA GLY A 82 2.32 22.19 4.39
C GLY A 82 1.16 21.70 3.51
N GLN A 83 1.19 20.44 3.10
CA GLN A 83 0.22 19.81 2.21
C GLN A 83 -0.59 18.73 2.93
N MET A 84 -1.69 18.32 2.30
CA MET A 84 -2.56 17.25 2.78
C MET A 84 -3.04 16.40 1.60
N LEU A 85 -3.53 15.20 1.90
CA LEU A 85 -4.28 14.44 0.90
C LEU A 85 -5.60 15.17 0.61
N PRO A 86 -6.07 15.15 -0.65
CA PRO A 86 -7.34 15.80 -1.01
C PRO A 86 -8.57 15.08 -0.46
N CYS A 87 -8.41 13.86 0.03
CA CYS A 87 -9.44 13.04 0.66
C CYS A 87 -9.05 12.73 2.11
N GLU A 88 -10.04 12.28 2.90
CA GLU A 88 -9.88 11.82 4.28
C GLU A 88 -9.87 10.28 4.31
N PRO A 89 -8.74 9.62 3.99
CA PRO A 89 -8.70 8.17 3.90
C PRO A 89 -8.94 7.52 5.27
N PRO A 90 -9.79 6.50 5.36
CA PRO A 90 -10.01 5.84 6.64
C PRO A 90 -8.80 4.95 6.99
N HIS A 91 -8.10 5.26 8.08
CA HIS A 91 -6.94 4.45 8.50
C HIS A 91 -7.36 3.04 8.94
N TYR A 92 -8.41 2.92 9.75
CA TYR A 92 -8.79 1.68 10.45
C TYR A 92 -7.57 1.01 11.14
N GLY A 93 -6.80 1.79 11.90
CA GLY A 93 -5.61 1.32 12.61
C GLY A 93 -4.31 1.92 12.09
N GLU A 94 -3.27 1.90 12.92
CA GLU A 94 -2.00 2.61 12.67
C GLU A 94 -1.19 2.04 11.50
N GLU A 95 -1.45 0.80 11.11
CA GLU A 95 -0.75 0.13 10.01
C GLU A 95 -1.42 0.34 8.64
N ALA A 96 -2.42 1.23 8.52
CA ALA A 96 -3.04 1.57 7.24
C ALA A 96 -1.98 1.82 6.15
N THR A 97 -2.19 1.30 4.95
CA THR A 97 -1.21 1.40 3.86
C THR A 97 -1.75 2.24 2.71
N TRP A 98 -0.85 2.91 2.00
CA TRP A 98 -1.13 3.71 0.81
C TRP A 98 -1.95 2.95 -0.24
N GLY A 99 -1.53 1.72 -0.57
CA GLY A 99 -2.25 0.86 -1.52
C GLY A 99 -3.61 0.40 -0.98
N GLY A 100 -3.72 0.16 0.32
CA GLY A 100 -4.98 -0.21 0.96
C GLY A 100 -6.01 0.93 0.98
N MET A 101 -5.56 2.18 1.10
CA MET A 101 -6.41 3.36 0.91
C MET A 101 -6.98 3.37 -0.52
N VAL A 102 -6.10 3.30 -1.54
CA VAL A 102 -6.52 3.35 -2.94
C VAL A 102 -7.48 2.21 -3.31
N ALA A 103 -7.22 1.00 -2.80
CA ALA A 103 -8.03 -0.18 -3.11
C ALA A 103 -9.44 -0.16 -2.47
N CYS A 104 -9.65 0.64 -1.42
CA CYS A 104 -10.90 0.65 -0.66
C CYS A 104 -11.76 1.89 -0.85
N GLY A 105 -11.32 2.87 -1.65
CA GLY A 105 -12.04 4.12 -1.91
C GLY A 105 -11.76 5.19 -0.87
#